data_AF-A0A4Q0MJD9-F1
#
_entry.id   AF-A0A4Q0MJD9-F1
#
_cell.length_a   1.000
_cell.length_b   1.000
_cell.length_c   1.000
_cell.angle_alpha   90.00
_cell.angle_beta   90.00
_cell.angle_gamma   90.00
#
_symmetry.space_group_name_H-M   'P 1'
#
loop_
_entity.id
_entity.type
_entity.pdbx_description
1 polymer ?
#
loop_
_entity_poly.entity_id
_entity_poly.type
_entity_poly.pdbx_seq_one_letter_code
_entity_poly.pdbx_strand_id
1 'polypeptide(L)'
;MEVRSLQPYDLTRARRFALVAASAATLSAPLPAAAASGVSIELNRLEARDQSCRVSLVVANPGDKAMDSLKLDLVFFDKDGVISRRLAVEAGPVRASKTSVKLFDASDTPCDGLSRVLLNDVTACGGAEDCLSMVSTSSRVKGVEFAK
;
A
#
# COMPACT_ATOMS: atom_id res chain seq x y z
N MET A 1 -53.64 62.02 -39.59
CA MET A 1 -55.10 62.23 -39.53
C MET A 1 -55.58 61.40 -38.36
N GLU A 2 -56.05 62.13 -37.35
CA GLU A 2 -56.62 61.70 -36.08
C GLU A 2 -57.63 60.56 -36.23
N VAL A 3 -57.58 59.53 -35.35
CA VAL A 3 -58.75 58.91 -34.67
C VAL A 3 -58.18 58.07 -33.50
N ARG A 4 -58.18 58.54 -32.24
CA ARG A 4 -59.26 58.52 -31.23
C ARG A 4 -59.26 57.24 -30.37
N SER A 5 -58.86 57.47 -29.13
CA SER A 5 -59.24 56.95 -27.80
C SER A 5 -60.27 55.82 -27.64
N LEU A 6 -60.23 55.27 -26.41
CA LEU A 6 -61.17 54.42 -25.63
C LEU A 6 -60.53 53.03 -25.36
N GLN A 7 -60.39 52.49 -24.14
CA GLN A 7 -60.93 52.79 -22.81
C GLN A 7 -60.14 51.95 -21.76
N PRO A 8 -60.39 52.12 -20.44
CA PRO A 8 -59.50 51.72 -19.35
C PRO A 8 -59.71 50.28 -18.89
N TYR A 9 -58.63 49.64 -18.42
CA TYR A 9 -58.72 48.59 -17.42
C TYR A 9 -57.93 49.04 -16.22
N ASP A 10 -58.68 49.63 -15.30
CA ASP A 10 -58.25 49.91 -13.95
C ASP A 10 -58.25 48.61 -13.14
N LEU A 11 -57.45 48.61 -12.08
CA LEU A 11 -57.37 47.60 -11.02
C LEU A 11 -56.75 46.26 -11.47
N THR A 12 -55.68 45.75 -10.87
CA THR A 12 -55.71 45.34 -9.46
C THR A 12 -54.31 44.89 -9.03
N ARG A 13 -53.91 45.29 -7.82
CA ARG A 13 -53.04 44.55 -6.87
C ARG A 13 -51.63 44.13 -7.29
N ALA A 14 -50.70 44.89 -6.68
CA ALA A 14 -49.44 44.44 -6.13
C ALA A 14 -49.43 42.96 -5.68
N ARG A 15 -48.36 42.24 -6.07
CA ARG A 15 -47.77 41.19 -5.24
C ARG A 15 -46.26 41.25 -5.37
N ARG A 16 -45.63 41.67 -4.26
CA ARG A 16 -44.19 41.61 -4.03
C ARG A 16 -43.76 40.14 -4.17
N PHE A 17 -42.95 39.82 -5.17
CA PHE A 17 -42.24 38.55 -5.22
C PHE A 17 -41.01 38.67 -4.31
N ALA A 18 -41.04 37.92 -3.20
CA ALA A 18 -39.90 37.65 -2.37
C ALA A 18 -39.70 36.13 -2.31
N LEU A 19 -38.44 35.72 -2.00
CA LEU A 19 -38.02 34.41 -1.47
C LEU A 19 -37.78 33.31 -2.54
N VAL A 20 -36.75 32.46 -2.53
CA VAL A 20 -35.64 32.13 -1.61
C VAL A 20 -34.48 31.58 -2.47
N ALA A 21 -33.22 31.96 -2.24
CA ALA A 21 -32.07 31.27 -2.80
C ALA A 21 -31.72 30.05 -1.92
N ALA A 22 -32.12 28.85 -2.34
CA ALA A 22 -31.78 27.60 -1.66
C ALA A 22 -30.30 27.26 -1.90
N SER A 23 -29.48 27.39 -0.87
CA SER A 23 -28.07 26.97 -0.89
C SER A 23 -28.00 25.46 -0.66
N ALA A 24 -27.70 24.69 -1.71
CA ALA A 24 -27.48 23.25 -1.60
C ALA A 24 -26.11 22.98 -0.94
N ALA A 25 -26.11 22.62 0.34
CA ALA A 25 -24.92 22.12 1.01
C ALA A 25 -24.64 20.69 0.55
N THR A 26 -23.59 20.50 -0.24
CA THR A 26 -23.09 19.18 -0.63
C THR A 26 -22.42 18.53 0.57
N LEU A 27 -23.06 17.49 1.13
CA LEU A 27 -22.49 16.63 2.16
C LEU A 27 -21.46 15.69 1.50
N SER A 28 -20.17 16.01 1.59
CA SER A 28 -19.10 15.07 1.24
C SER A 28 -18.98 14.02 2.34
N ALA A 29 -19.59 12.85 2.16
CA ALA A 29 -19.37 11.70 3.03
C ALA A 29 -17.97 11.10 2.75
N PRO A 30 -17.15 10.80 3.77
CA PRO A 30 -15.88 10.10 3.56
C PRO A 30 -16.16 8.66 3.09
N LEU A 31 -15.63 8.29 1.92
CA LEU A 31 -15.61 6.91 1.45
C LEU A 31 -14.75 6.07 2.40
N PRO A 32 -15.19 4.84 2.76
CA PRO A 32 -14.35 3.92 3.52
C PRO A 32 -13.07 3.63 2.72
N ALA A 33 -11.91 3.86 3.34
CA ALA A 33 -10.63 3.45 2.78
C ALA A 33 -10.67 1.93 2.56
N ALA A 34 -10.47 1.48 1.32
CA ALA A 34 -10.32 0.06 1.02
C ALA A 34 -9.23 -0.51 1.94
N ALA A 35 -9.58 -1.50 2.76
CA ALA A 35 -8.60 -2.19 3.59
C ALA A 35 -7.46 -2.65 2.69
N ALA A 36 -6.22 -2.29 3.06
CA ALA A 36 -5.03 -2.61 2.28
C ALA A 36 -5.00 -4.13 2.02
N SER A 37 -5.36 -4.52 0.81
CA SER A 37 -5.36 -5.90 0.35
C SER A 37 -3.93 -6.27 0.00
N GLY A 38 -3.17 -6.76 0.98
CA GLY A 38 -1.78 -7.14 0.76
C GLY A 38 -1.05 -7.64 2.00
N VAL A 39 0.07 -8.32 1.79
CA VAL A 39 0.99 -8.76 2.83
C VAL A 39 2.05 -7.70 3.02
N SER A 40 2.43 -7.39 4.26
CA SER A 40 3.60 -6.57 4.53
C SER A 40 4.78 -7.43 4.97
N ILE A 41 5.97 -7.07 4.49
CA ILE A 41 7.23 -7.73 4.81
C ILE A 41 8.21 -6.67 5.30
N GLU A 42 8.55 -6.75 6.57
CA GLU A 42 9.49 -5.84 7.21
C GLU A 42 10.85 -6.52 7.39
N LEU A 43 11.91 -5.92 6.87
CA LEU A 43 13.28 -6.26 7.23
C LEU A 43 13.53 -5.74 8.65
N ASN A 44 13.46 -6.65 9.63
CA ASN A 44 13.42 -6.26 11.04
C ASN A 44 14.80 -6.23 11.69
N ARG A 45 15.63 -7.25 11.40
CA ARG A 45 16.95 -7.39 12.03
C ARG A 45 17.94 -8.11 11.12
N LEU A 46 19.19 -7.65 11.18
CA LEU A 46 20.37 -8.34 10.66
C LEU A 46 21.27 -8.71 11.85
N GLU A 47 21.78 -9.93 11.87
CA GLU A 47 22.66 -10.41 12.92
C GLU A 47 23.84 -11.20 12.33
N ALA A 48 25.07 -10.76 12.64
CA ALA A 48 26.27 -11.40 12.12
C ALA A 48 26.39 -12.85 12.61
N ARG A 49 26.81 -13.73 11.70
CA ARG A 49 27.01 -15.18 11.92
C ARG A 49 28.18 -15.66 11.10
N ASP A 50 29.37 -15.77 11.68
CA ASP A 50 30.59 -16.18 10.95
C ASP A 50 30.71 -15.45 9.59
N GLN A 51 30.63 -16.18 8.47
CA GLN A 51 30.66 -15.65 7.10
C GLN A 51 29.26 -15.41 6.49
N SER A 52 28.22 -15.29 7.32
CA SER A 52 26.83 -15.14 6.91
C SER A 52 26.13 -14.04 7.69
N CYS A 53 25.01 -13.56 7.13
CA CYS A 53 24.12 -12.65 7.79
C CYS A 53 22.79 -13.31 8.08
N ARG A 54 22.43 -13.45 9.36
CA ARG A 54 21.10 -13.90 9.75
C ARG A 54 20.12 -12.75 9.56
N VAL A 55 19.12 -12.97 8.71
CA VAL A 55 18.09 -12.01 8.36
C VAL A 55 16.79 -12.41 9.05
N SER A 56 16.17 -11.47 9.77
CA SER A 56 14.81 -11.63 10.32
C SER A 56 13.83 -10.77 9.54
N LEU A 57 12.83 -11.40 8.95
CA LEU A 57 11.67 -10.76 8.34
C LEU A 57 10.46 -10.89 9.24
N VAL A 58 9.69 -9.81 9.38
CA VAL A 58 8.34 -9.85 9.96
C VAL A 58 7.34 -9.82 8.81
N VAL A 59 6.49 -10.84 8.73
CA VAL A 59 5.49 -11.00 7.67
C VAL A 59 4.11 -10.87 8.30
N ALA A 60 3.33 -9.88 7.90
CA ALA A 60 1.96 -9.70 8.37
C ALA A 60 0.95 -9.94 7.24
N ASN A 61 0.06 -10.90 7.46
CA ASN A 61 -1.08 -11.16 6.60
C ASN A 61 -2.36 -10.67 7.32
N PRO A 62 -2.87 -9.47 6.98
CA PRO A 62 -4.12 -8.97 7.55
C PRO A 62 -5.36 -9.63 6.93
N GLY A 63 -5.19 -10.37 5.82
CA GLY A 63 -6.28 -11.03 5.10
C GLY A 63 -6.93 -12.18 5.88
N ASP A 64 -8.07 -12.62 5.37
CA ASP A 64 -8.89 -13.71 5.89
C ASP A 64 -8.48 -15.10 5.34
N LYS A 65 -7.62 -15.13 4.33
CA LYS A 65 -7.06 -16.35 3.74
C LYS A 65 -5.65 -16.61 4.22
N ALA A 66 -5.37 -17.88 4.54
CA ALA A 66 -4.01 -18.34 4.78
C ALA A 66 -3.23 -18.45 3.47
N MET A 67 -1.92 -18.28 3.55
CA MET A 67 -0.99 -18.48 2.44
C MET A 67 -0.09 -19.65 2.79
N ASP A 68 -0.25 -20.75 2.07
CA ASP A 68 0.55 -21.96 2.32
C ASP A 68 2.02 -21.78 1.89
N SER A 69 2.26 -20.90 0.91
CA SER A 69 3.58 -20.51 0.43
C SER A 69 3.61 -19.02 0.12
N LEU A 70 4.73 -18.38 0.47
CA LEU A 70 5.08 -17.02 0.12
C LEU A 70 6.57 -17.00 -0.23
N LYS A 71 6.90 -17.23 -1.51
CA LYS A 71 8.29 -17.32 -1.98
C LYS A 71 8.78 -15.99 -2.51
N LEU A 72 9.77 -15.43 -1.86
CA LEU A 72 10.38 -14.14 -2.17
C LEU A 72 11.66 -14.36 -2.97
N ASP A 73 11.85 -13.60 -4.03
CA ASP A 73 13.14 -13.48 -4.72
C ASP A 73 13.81 -12.19 -4.24
N LEU A 74 14.83 -12.33 -3.39
CA LEU A 74 15.51 -11.23 -2.72
C LEU A 74 16.88 -10.99 -3.32
N VAL A 75 17.19 -9.74 -3.63
CA VAL A 75 18.51 -9.29 -4.09
C VAL A 75 19.13 -8.40 -3.03
N PHE A 76 20.36 -8.69 -2.64
CA PHE A 76 21.13 -7.97 -1.65
C PHE A 76 22.19 -7.14 -2.35
N PHE A 77 22.30 -5.88 -1.93
CA PHE A 77 23.28 -4.94 -2.44
C PHE A 77 24.27 -4.56 -1.34
N ASP A 78 25.55 -4.50 -1.72
CA ASP A 78 26.60 -3.98 -0.86
C ASP A 78 26.59 -2.43 -0.79
N LYS A 79 27.52 -1.86 -0.02
CA LYS A 79 27.69 -0.41 0.14
C LYS A 79 28.06 0.35 -1.14
N ASP A 80 28.60 -0.34 -2.14
CA ASP A 80 28.91 0.24 -3.45
C ASP A 80 27.70 0.19 -4.39
N GLY A 81 26.58 -0.39 -3.93
CA GLY A 81 25.36 -0.56 -4.71
C GLY A 81 25.46 -1.71 -5.71
N VAL A 82 26.42 -2.63 -5.54
CA VAL A 82 26.61 -3.82 -6.37
C VAL A 82 25.87 -5.00 -5.74
N ILE A 83 25.31 -5.87 -6.59
CA ILE A 83 24.64 -7.09 -6.12
C ILE A 83 25.69 -8.01 -5.49
N SER A 84 25.55 -8.25 -4.18
CA SER A 84 26.39 -9.18 -3.44
C SER A 84 25.77 -10.58 -3.37
N ARG A 85 24.44 -10.68 -3.38
CA ARG A 85 23.72 -11.96 -3.32
C ARG A 85 22.31 -11.88 -3.92
N ARG A 86 21.81 -13.00 -4.45
CA ARG A 86 20.39 -13.22 -4.75
C ARG A 86 19.93 -14.53 -4.12
N LEU A 87 18.76 -14.54 -3.47
CA LEU A 87 18.22 -15.69 -2.75
C LEU A 87 16.72 -15.83 -2.99
N ALA A 88 16.26 -17.06 -3.22
CA ALA A 88 14.86 -17.41 -3.09
C ALA A 88 14.58 -17.84 -1.64
N VAL A 89 13.65 -17.17 -0.98
CA VAL A 89 13.31 -17.36 0.45
C VAL A 89 11.85 -17.75 0.59
N GLU A 90 11.58 -18.88 1.25
CA GLU A 90 10.22 -19.24 1.66
C GLU A 90 9.86 -18.51 2.96
N ALA A 91 9.02 -17.48 2.84
CA ALA A 91 8.49 -16.70 3.95
C ALA A 91 7.13 -17.22 4.44
N GLY A 92 6.53 -18.19 3.74
CA GLY A 92 5.34 -18.92 4.16
C GLY A 92 5.66 -20.13 5.07
N PRO A 93 4.63 -20.84 5.55
CA PRO A 93 3.22 -20.46 5.51
C PRO A 93 2.93 -19.26 6.42
N VAL A 94 1.88 -18.50 6.09
CA VAL A 94 1.37 -17.37 6.88
C VAL A 94 -0.15 -17.52 7.02
N ARG A 95 -0.62 -17.74 8.24
CA ARG A 95 -2.06 -17.89 8.52
C ARG A 95 -2.81 -16.57 8.30
N ALA A 96 -4.11 -16.68 8.05
CA ALA A 96 -5.03 -15.55 8.02
C ALA A 96 -4.95 -14.75 9.32
N SER A 97 -4.99 -13.42 9.21
CA SER A 97 -4.99 -12.47 10.34
C SER A 97 -3.86 -12.72 11.33
N LYS A 98 -2.66 -13.08 10.84
CA LYS A 98 -1.48 -13.33 11.67
C LYS A 98 -0.26 -12.57 11.17
N THR A 99 0.57 -12.21 12.14
CA THR A 99 1.95 -11.80 11.94
C THR A 99 2.87 -12.94 12.34
N SER A 100 3.89 -13.20 11.54
CA SER A 100 4.90 -14.23 11.78
C SER A 100 6.30 -13.68 11.57
N VAL A 101 7.29 -14.29 12.19
CA VAL A 101 8.70 -13.96 11.98
C VAL A 101 9.35 -15.10 11.19
N LYS A 102 10.13 -14.76 10.17
CA LYS A 102 10.89 -15.69 9.35
C LYS A 102 12.36 -15.35 9.45
N LEU A 103 13.19 -16.37 9.69
CA LEU A 103 14.63 -16.21 9.79
C LEU A 103 15.29 -17.09 8.74
N PHE A 104 16.31 -16.55 8.08
CA PHE A 104 17.18 -17.29 7.18
C PHE A 104 18.59 -16.70 7.23
N ASP A 105 19.57 -17.48 6.80
CA ASP A 105 20.96 -17.02 6.73
C ASP A 105 21.32 -16.73 5.28
N ALA A 106 21.78 -15.51 5.01
CA ALA A 106 22.42 -15.14 3.77
C ALA A 106 23.91 -15.51 3.87
N SER A 107 24.25 -16.72 3.40
CA SER A 107 25.64 -17.18 3.33
C SER A 107 26.50 -16.27 2.46
N ASP A 108 27.78 -16.18 2.81
CA ASP A 108 28.79 -15.37 2.11
C ASP A 108 28.43 -13.89 2.03
N THR A 109 27.59 -13.41 2.96
CA THR A 109 27.06 -12.04 2.99
C THR A 109 27.35 -11.41 4.35
N PRO A 110 28.28 -10.46 4.47
CA PRO A 110 28.54 -9.76 5.72
C PRO A 110 27.42 -8.77 6.05
N CYS A 111 26.84 -8.83 7.26
CA CYS A 111 25.71 -7.96 7.63
C CYS A 111 26.04 -6.46 7.58
N ASP A 112 27.27 -6.09 7.94
CA ASP A 112 27.74 -4.71 7.94
C ASP A 112 28.10 -4.20 6.54
N GLY A 113 28.16 -5.08 5.54
CA GLY A 113 28.38 -4.72 4.14
C GLY A 113 27.10 -4.36 3.38
N LEU A 114 25.92 -4.61 3.94
CA LEU A 114 24.64 -4.40 3.26
C LEU A 114 24.19 -2.94 3.28
N SER A 115 23.68 -2.46 2.15
CA SER A 115 23.06 -1.13 2.02
C SER A 115 21.58 -1.20 1.64
N ARG A 116 21.18 -2.26 0.93
CA ARG A 116 19.82 -2.43 0.44
C ARG A 116 19.49 -3.89 0.19
N VAL A 117 18.25 -4.24 0.47
CA VAL A 117 17.59 -5.46 0.01
C VAL A 117 16.50 -5.04 -0.97
N LEU A 118 16.35 -5.76 -2.07
CA LEU A 118 15.30 -5.58 -3.06
C LEU A 118 14.47 -6.85 -3.12
N LEU A 119 13.16 -6.72 -2.98
CA LEU A 119 12.20 -7.75 -3.36
C LEU A 119 12.04 -7.69 -4.87
N ASN A 120 12.80 -8.51 -5.59
CA ASN A 120 12.80 -8.53 -7.04
C ASN A 120 11.52 -9.17 -7.60
N ASP A 121 11.03 -10.23 -6.95
CA ASP A 121 9.81 -10.91 -7.35
C ASP A 121 9.16 -11.68 -6.18
N VAL A 122 7.90 -12.07 -6.34
CA VAL A 122 7.20 -13.02 -5.47
C VAL A 122 6.73 -14.19 -6.33
N THR A 123 7.48 -15.30 -6.28
CA THR A 123 7.30 -16.44 -7.18
C THR A 123 6.17 -17.38 -6.77
N ALA A 124 5.63 -17.24 -5.56
CA ALA A 124 4.42 -17.93 -5.08
C ALA A 124 3.79 -17.17 -3.90
N CYS A 125 2.46 -17.07 -3.83
CA CYS A 125 1.75 -16.38 -2.75
C CYS A 125 0.33 -16.92 -2.45
N GLY A 126 0.08 -18.22 -2.65
CA GLY A 126 -1.24 -18.81 -2.38
C GLY A 126 -2.26 -18.68 -3.51
N GLY A 127 -1.80 -18.63 -4.77
CA GLY A 127 -2.63 -18.84 -5.96
C GLY A 127 -3.09 -17.59 -6.73
N ALA A 128 -2.65 -16.40 -6.33
CA ALA A 128 -2.86 -15.19 -7.14
C ALA A 128 -1.88 -15.16 -8.34
N GLU A 129 -2.30 -14.55 -9.46
CA GLU A 129 -1.47 -14.41 -10.67
C GLU A 129 -0.39 -13.33 -10.51
N ASP A 130 -0.70 -12.22 -9.83
CA ASP A 130 0.24 -11.12 -9.58
C ASP A 130 0.51 -11.00 -8.07
N CYS A 131 1.41 -11.85 -7.59
CA CYS A 131 1.80 -11.88 -6.19
C CYS A 131 2.58 -10.64 -5.74
N LEU A 132 3.36 -10.04 -6.64
CA LEU A 132 4.25 -8.94 -6.30
C LEU A 132 3.47 -7.66 -6.00
N SER A 133 2.36 -7.39 -6.70
CA SER A 133 1.52 -6.21 -6.42
C SER A 133 0.86 -6.27 -5.04
N MET A 134 0.64 -7.47 -4.49
CA MET A 134 0.06 -7.67 -3.16
C MET A 134 1.05 -7.46 -2.01
N VAL A 135 2.36 -7.31 -2.28
CA VAL A 135 3.38 -7.18 -1.24
C VAL A 135 3.82 -5.73 -1.06
N SER A 136 3.94 -5.32 0.19
CA SER A 136 4.61 -4.09 0.61
C SER A 136 5.86 -4.39 1.43
N THR A 137 6.90 -3.58 1.28
CA THR A 137 8.18 -3.74 2.00
C THR A 137 8.43 -2.57 2.93
N SER A 138 9.12 -2.84 4.04
CA SER A 138 9.62 -1.81 4.96
C SER A 138 10.90 -2.29 5.65
N SER A 139 11.65 -1.38 6.26
CA SER A 139 12.87 -1.74 7.01
C SER A 139 12.91 -1.04 8.36
N ARG A 140 13.35 -1.76 9.39
CA ARG A 140 13.76 -1.21 10.70
C ARG A 140 15.27 -1.15 10.87
N VAL A 141 16.02 -1.70 9.93
CA VAL A 141 17.47 -1.79 10.01
C VAL A 141 18.08 -0.45 9.58
N LYS A 142 18.75 0.22 10.52
CA LYS A 142 19.37 1.51 10.25
C LYS A 142 20.41 1.39 9.13
N GLY A 143 20.26 2.21 8.09
CA GLY A 143 21.19 2.25 6.96
C GLY A 143 21.03 1.11 5.95
N VAL A 144 20.00 0.26 6.09
CA VAL A 144 19.67 -0.79 5.12
C VAL A 144 18.24 -0.61 4.65
N GLU A 145 18.08 -0.21 3.39
CA GLU A 145 16.76 -0.07 2.76
C GLU A 145 16.17 -1.45 2.41
N PHE A 146 14.84 -1.58 2.44
CA PHE A 146 14.15 -2.71 1.83
C PHE A 146 13.11 -2.21 0.81
N ALA A 147 13.47 -2.30 -0.46
CA ALA A 147 12.68 -1.81 -1.59
C ALA A 147 11.98 -2.95 -2.34
N LYS A 148 10.97 -2.58 -3.14
CA LYS A 148 10.31 -3.43 -4.14
C LYS A 148 10.50 -2.79 -5.51
#